data_AF-A0A7X0DFU5-F1
#
_entry.id   AF-A0A7X0DFU5-F1
#
_cell.length_a   1.000
_cell.length_b   1.000
_cell.length_c   1.000
_cell.angle_alpha   90.00
_cell.angle_beta   90.00
_cell.angle_gamma   90.00
#
_symmetry.space_group_name_H-M   'P 1'
#
loop_
_entity.id
_entity.type
_entity.pdbx_description
1 polymer ?
#
loop_
_entity_poly.entity_id
_entity_poly.type
_entity_poly.pdbx_seq_one_letter_code
_entity_poly.pdbx_strand_id
1 'polypeptide(L)'
;MGAVVIVGYKPKPGKESELLALVREHVPYLRNLGLATDRPPIALKSKDGTIVEIFEWCDGAIEKAHGNPAVHKLWAEYAQVCDYVPLIGLSEFTDLFAQFAPID
;
A
#
# COMPACT_ATOMS: atom_id res chain seq x y z
N MET A 1 -18.72 8.56 -1.43
CA MET A 1 -17.56 9.11 -0.67
C MET A 1 -16.54 7.99 -0.58
N GLY A 2 -15.25 8.26 -0.84
CA GLY A 2 -14.23 7.22 -0.91
C GLY A 2 -13.90 6.55 0.43
N ALA A 3 -13.07 5.52 0.40
CA ALA A 3 -12.54 4.86 1.60
C ALA A 3 -11.03 5.06 1.69
N VAL A 4 -10.57 5.67 2.78
CA VAL A 4 -9.14 5.75 3.11
C VAL A 4 -8.69 4.42 3.70
N VAL A 5 -7.62 3.86 3.16
CA VAL A 5 -7.09 2.55 3.53
C VAL A 5 -5.65 2.70 3.99
N ILE A 6 -5.28 1.91 4.99
CA ILE A 6 -3.92 1.76 5.50
C ILE A 6 -3.52 0.29 5.30
N VAL A 7 -2.42 0.03 4.61
CA VAL A 7 -1.90 -1.33 4.36
C VAL A 7 -0.45 -1.45 4.82
N GLY A 8 -0.11 -2.61 5.38
CA GLY A 8 1.27 -3.01 5.67
C GLY A 8 1.78 -4.07 4.69
N TYR A 9 2.91 -3.79 4.03
CA TYR A 9 3.62 -4.66 3.10
C TYR A 9 4.96 -5.06 3.71
N LYS A 10 5.08 -6.31 4.17
CA LYS A 10 6.34 -6.84 4.68
C LYS A 10 7.18 -7.36 3.52
N PRO A 11 8.32 -6.73 3.19
CA PRO A 11 9.13 -7.20 2.07
C PRO A 11 9.65 -8.61 2.33
N LYS A 12 9.67 -9.43 1.29
CA LYS A 12 10.40 -10.70 1.29
C LYS A 12 11.91 -10.43 1.29
N PRO A 13 12.75 -11.37 1.75
CA PRO A 13 14.20 -11.15 1.83
C PRO A 13 14.82 -10.69 0.50
N GLY A 14 15.46 -9.51 0.50
CA GLY A 14 16.13 -8.94 -0.69
C GLY A 14 15.19 -8.28 -1.70
N LYS A 15 13.90 -8.09 -1.35
CA LYS A 15 12.87 -7.52 -2.23
C LYS A 15 12.45 -6.10 -1.85
N GLU A 16 13.20 -5.46 -0.97
CA GLU A 16 12.89 -4.13 -0.43
C GLU A 16 12.84 -3.07 -1.53
N SER A 17 13.84 -3.05 -2.43
CA SER A 17 13.90 -2.05 -3.51
C SER A 17 12.78 -2.25 -4.54
N GLU A 18 12.44 -3.51 -4.84
CA GLU A 18 11.36 -3.85 -5.78
C GLU A 18 9.99 -3.46 -5.19
N LEU A 19 9.77 -3.72 -3.90
CA LEU A 19 8.56 -3.29 -3.20
C LEU A 19 8.42 -1.77 -3.17
N LEU A 20 9.50 -1.03 -2.88
CA LEU A 20 9.48 0.43 -2.90
C LEU A 20 9.11 0.99 -4.27
N ALA A 21 9.62 0.39 -5.35
CA ALA A 21 9.25 0.79 -6.71
C ALA A 21 7.76 0.55 -6.99
N LEU A 22 7.20 -0.60 -6.56
CA LEU A 22 5.77 -0.88 -6.72
C LEU A 22 4.90 0.12 -5.95
N VAL A 23 5.25 0.42 -4.69
CA VAL A 23 4.50 1.38 -3.85
C VAL A 23 4.47 2.78 -4.47
N ARG A 24 5.57 3.24 -5.09
CA ARG A 24 5.59 4.54 -5.78
C ARG A 24 4.60 4.61 -6.94
N GLU A 25 4.48 3.52 -7.70
CA GLU A 25 3.64 3.47 -8.90
C GLU A 25 2.18 3.08 -8.58
N HIS A 26 1.91 2.54 -7.39
CA HIS A 26 0.63 1.97 -7.01
C HIS A 26 -0.56 2.92 -7.19
N VAL A 27 -0.57 4.04 -6.47
CA VAL A 27 -1.70 4.98 -6.51
C VAL A 27 -1.81 5.73 -7.84
N PRO A 28 -0.72 6.20 -8.48
CA PRO A 28 -0.78 6.70 -9.84
C PRO A 28 -1.42 5.70 -10.82
N TYR A 29 -1.07 4.41 -10.72
CA TYR A 29 -1.65 3.37 -11.54
C TYR A 29 -3.16 3.19 -11.29
N LEU A 30 -3.58 3.10 -10.02
CA LEU A 30 -5.00 3.01 -9.66
C LEU A 30 -5.81 4.25 -10.12
N ARG A 31 -5.22 5.45 -10.04
CA ARG A 31 -5.86 6.68 -10.50
C ARG A 31 -6.08 6.68 -12.01
N ASN A 32 -5.10 6.21 -12.79
CA ASN A 32 -5.26 6.05 -14.24
C ASN A 32 -6.38 5.07 -14.63
N LEU A 33 -6.72 4.13 -13.74
CA LEU A 33 -7.85 3.21 -13.90
C LEU A 33 -9.18 3.80 -13.36
N GLY A 34 -9.19 5.03 -12.85
CA GLY A 34 -10.35 5.66 -12.22
C GLY A 34 -10.73 5.05 -10.87
N LEU A 35 -9.80 4.37 -10.20
CA LEU A 35 -10.04 3.62 -8.96
C LEU A 35 -9.60 4.37 -7.69
N ALA A 36 -8.62 5.25 -7.77
CA ALA A 36 -8.15 6.07 -6.65
C ALA A 36 -8.45 7.56 -6.86
N THR A 37 -8.58 8.30 -5.76
CA THR A 37 -8.82 9.75 -5.79
C THR A 37 -7.53 10.54 -6.06
N ASP A 38 -7.66 11.87 -6.13
CA ASP A 38 -6.51 12.79 -6.24
C ASP A 38 -5.79 13.04 -4.90
N ARG A 39 -6.28 12.46 -3.80
CA ARG A 39 -5.60 12.56 -2.50
C ARG A 39 -4.16 12.03 -2.62
N PRO A 40 -3.14 12.81 -2.25
CA PRO A 40 -1.77 12.31 -2.23
C PRO A 40 -1.63 11.12 -1.28
N PRO A 41 -1.05 9.99 -1.73
CA PRO A 41 -0.77 8.89 -0.84
C PRO A 41 0.38 9.22 0.11
N ILE A 42 0.44 8.50 1.22
CA ILE A 42 1.56 8.56 2.16
C ILE A 42 2.15 7.15 2.25
N ALA A 43 3.43 7.02 1.97
CA ALA A 43 4.18 5.79 2.14
C ALA A 43 5.24 5.99 3.24
N LEU A 44 5.40 5.01 4.11
CA LEU A 44 6.22 5.07 5.33
C LEU A 44 6.93 3.73 5.51
N LYS A 45 7.97 3.71 6.35
CA LYS A 45 8.65 2.48 6.75
C LYS A 45 8.64 2.30 8.27
N SER A 46 8.23 1.13 8.73
CA SER A 46 8.27 0.73 10.14
C SER A 46 9.69 0.39 10.60
N LYS A 47 9.86 0.27 11.92
CA LYS A 47 11.06 -0.19 12.62
C LYS A 47 11.49 -1.59 12.19
N ASP A 48 10.54 -2.45 11.83
CA ASP A 48 10.80 -3.83 11.36
C ASP A 48 10.99 -3.93 9.84
N GLY A 49 11.00 -2.80 9.13
CA GLY A 49 11.21 -2.73 7.69
C GLY A 49 9.95 -2.93 6.83
N THR A 50 8.79 -3.16 7.45
CA THR A 50 7.49 -3.17 6.75
C THR A 50 7.20 -1.80 6.15
N ILE A 51 6.74 -1.78 4.90
CA ILE A 51 6.28 -0.57 4.23
C ILE A 51 4.80 -0.36 4.57
N VAL A 52 4.43 0.83 5.02
CA VAL A 52 3.04 1.20 5.33
C VAL A 52 2.59 2.24 4.30
N GLU A 53 1.46 1.99 3.64
CA GLU A 53 0.88 2.91 2.67
C GLU A 53 -0.52 3.35 3.10
N ILE A 54 -0.81 4.64 2.92
CA ILE A 54 -2.12 5.26 3.15
C ILE A 54 -2.58 5.87 1.85
N PHE A 55 -3.75 5.46 1.36
CA PHE A 55 -4.34 5.99 0.13
C PHE A 55 -5.86 5.92 0.17
N GLU A 56 -6.54 6.50 -0.82
CA GLU A 56 -7.99 6.62 -0.86
C GLU A 56 -8.57 6.03 -2.16
N TRP A 57 -9.49 5.08 -2.00
CA TRP A 57 -10.30 4.55 -3.09
C TRP A 57 -11.42 5.51 -3.47
N CYS A 58 -11.76 5.55 -4.76
CA CYS A 58 -13.03 6.09 -5.22
C CYS A 58 -14.21 5.25 -4.71
N ASP A 59 -15.40 5.84 -4.73
CA ASP A 59 -16.62 5.14 -4.34
C ASP A 59 -16.91 3.93 -5.24
N GLY A 60 -17.19 2.77 -4.64
CA GLY A 60 -17.38 1.49 -5.35
C GLY A 60 -16.15 1.00 -6.15
N ALA A 61 -14.96 1.56 -5.90
CA ALA A 61 -13.76 1.19 -6.66
C ALA A 61 -13.16 -0.14 -6.21
N ILE A 62 -13.37 -0.56 -4.96
CA ILE A 62 -12.86 -1.82 -4.43
C ILE A 62 -13.52 -2.99 -5.17
N GLU A 63 -14.85 -2.97 -5.31
CA GLU A 63 -15.59 -3.99 -6.05
C GLU A 63 -15.16 -4.06 -7.51
N LYS A 64 -14.94 -2.88 -8.14
CA LYS A 64 -14.42 -2.80 -9.51
C LYS A 64 -13.00 -3.36 -9.62
N ALA A 65 -12.15 -3.09 -8.63
CA ALA A 65 -10.78 -3.55 -8.58
C ALA A 65 -10.69 -5.09 -8.57
N HIS A 66 -11.57 -5.77 -7.82
CA HIS A 66 -11.69 -7.24 -7.82
C HIS A 66 -12.12 -7.85 -9.16
N GLY A 67 -12.69 -7.06 -10.07
CA GLY A 67 -13.04 -7.49 -11.42
C GLY A 67 -12.02 -7.07 -12.49
N ASN A 68 -10.97 -6.35 -12.13
CA ASN A 68 -10.09 -5.69 -13.08
C ASN A 68 -8.79 -6.48 -13.32
N PRO A 69 -8.55 -7.01 -14.54
CA PRO A 69 -7.33 -7.78 -14.84
C PRO A 69 -6.02 -7.01 -14.64
N ALA A 70 -6.02 -5.69 -14.86
CA ALA A 70 -4.86 -4.84 -14.62
C ALA A 70 -4.52 -4.77 -13.12
N VAL A 71 -5.54 -4.69 -12.26
CA VAL A 71 -5.36 -4.72 -10.81
C VAL A 71 -4.90 -6.10 -10.33
N HIS A 72 -5.43 -7.19 -10.88
CA HIS A 72 -4.95 -8.53 -10.56
C HIS A 72 -3.47 -8.74 -10.90
N LYS A 73 -3.01 -8.19 -12.03
CA LYS A 73 -1.60 -8.22 -12.39
C LYS A 73 -0.75 -7.47 -11.36
N LEU A 74 -1.17 -6.26 -10.99
CA LEU A 74 -0.50 -5.47 -9.95
C LEU A 74 -0.43 -6.23 -8.62
N TRP A 75 -1.52 -6.84 -8.15
CA TRP A 75 -1.53 -7.62 -6.92
C TRP A 75 -0.64 -8.87 -7.02
N ALA A 76 -0.56 -9.50 -8.19
CA ALA A 76 0.37 -10.60 -8.43
C ALA A 76 1.84 -10.16 -8.32
N GLU A 77 2.18 -8.96 -8.80
CA GLU A 77 3.52 -8.37 -8.64
C GLU A 77 3.84 -8.10 -7.17
N TYR A 78 2.91 -7.51 -6.40
CA TYR A 78 3.05 -7.37 -4.94
C TYR A 78 3.26 -8.72 -4.24
N ALA A 79 2.48 -9.74 -4.61
CA ALA A 79 2.59 -11.07 -4.02
C ALA A 79 3.95 -11.74 -4.29
N GLN A 80 4.73 -11.31 -5.29
CA GLN A 80 6.09 -11.80 -5.51
C GLN A 80 7.10 -11.17 -4.55
N VAL A 81 6.86 -9.95 -4.08
CA VAL A 81 7.87 -9.15 -3.37
C VAL A 81 7.56 -8.92 -1.89
N CYS A 82 6.32 -9.10 -1.45
CA CYS A 82 5.91 -8.87 -0.06
C CYS A 82 4.78 -9.79 0.41
N ASP A 83 4.59 -9.82 1.72
CA ASP A 83 3.41 -10.35 2.38
C ASP A 83 2.58 -9.20 2.97
N TYR A 84 1.25 -9.30 2.89
CA TYR A 84 0.36 -8.38 3.59
C TYR A 84 0.32 -8.71 5.07
N VAL A 85 0.54 -7.73 5.93
CA VAL A 85 0.57 -7.93 7.38
C VAL A 85 -0.50 -7.11 8.10
N PRO A 86 -1.12 -7.65 9.17
CA PRO A 86 -1.99 -6.86 10.03
C PRO A 86 -1.24 -5.70 10.68
N LEU A 87 -1.83 -4.50 10.65
CA LEU A 87 -1.21 -3.30 11.23
C LEU A 87 -0.91 -3.43 12.73
N ILE A 88 -1.74 -4.20 13.45
CA ILE A 88 -1.52 -4.49 14.88
C ILE A 88 -0.24 -5.29 15.17
N GLY A 89 0.35 -5.91 14.13
CA GLY A 89 1.65 -6.57 14.23
C GLY A 89 2.84 -5.60 14.21
N LEU A 90 2.61 -4.33 13.90
CA LEU A 90 3.64 -3.29 13.86
C LEU A 90 3.66 -2.55 15.20
N SER A 91 4.84 -2.49 15.83
CA SER A 91 5.00 -1.95 17.20
C SER A 91 4.48 -0.52 17.37
N GLU A 92 4.61 0.28 16.32
CA GLU A 92 4.24 1.69 16.26
C GLU A 92 2.74 1.90 16.43
N PHE A 93 1.90 0.93 16.07
CA PHE A 93 0.45 1.03 16.26
C PHE A 93 0.02 0.84 17.73
N THR A 94 0.97 0.54 18.63
CA THR A 94 0.72 0.53 20.09
C THR A 94 1.11 1.84 20.76
N ASP A 95 1.83 2.73 20.05
CA ASP A 95 2.28 4.01 20.57
C ASP A 95 1.14 5.05 20.50
N LEU A 96 1.02 5.92 21.52
CA LEU A 96 0.08 7.05 21.50
C LEU A 96 0.37 8.01 20.34
N PHE A 97 1.65 8.13 19.98
CA PHE A 97 2.14 8.92 18.84
C PHE A 97 3.06 8.04 18.00
N ALA A 98 2.47 7.29 17.07
CA ALA A 98 3.19 6.41 16.17
C ALA A 98 4.14 7.20 15.26
N GLN A 99 5.41 6.80 15.21
CA GLN A 99 6.43 7.41 14.37
C GLN A 99 6.99 6.39 13.39
N PHE A 100 6.98 6.74 12.11
CA PHE A 100 7.53 5.94 11.03
C PHE A 100 8.62 6.72 10.29
N ALA A 101 9.55 6.01 9.66
CA ALA A 101 10.52 6.65 8.78
C ALA A 101 9.86 7.04 7.44
N PRO A 102 10.15 8.23 6.90
CA PRO A 102 9.69 8.58 5.55
C PRO A 102 10.38 7.70 4.51
N ILE A 103 9.70 7.46 3.40
CA ILE A 103 10.27 6.85 2.19
C ILE A 103 9.87 7.71 0.99
N ASP A 104 10.79 7.82 0.04
CA ASP A 104 10.60 8.54 -1.22
C ASP A 104 9.71 7.77 -2.19
#